data_AF-A0A2E2SWV4-F1
#
_entry.id   AF-A0A2E2SWV4-F1
#
_cell.length_a   1.000
_cell.length_b   1.000
_cell.length_c   1.000
_cell.angle_alpha   90.00
_cell.angle_beta   90.00
_cell.angle_gamma   90.00
#
_symmetry.space_group_name_H-M   'P 1'
#
loop_
_entity.id
_entity.type
_entity.pdbx_description
1 polymer ?
#
loop_
_entity_poly.entity_id
_entity_poly.type
_entity_poly.pdbx_seq_one_letter_code
_entity_poly.pdbx_strand_id
1 'polypeptide(L)'
;MSSDVRKRSVTIAGHRTSFSLEDAFWSELQGIATRRDIAIAELVAEVDEGRDGNLSSALRLYVLADLQGRLNSSDGAGSSETGDMENE
;
A
#
# COMPACT_ATOMS: atom_id res chain seq x y z
N MET A 1 13.37 -11.46 -6.95
CA MET A 1 12.89 -10.60 -5.86
C MET A 1 13.82 -10.83 -4.68
N SER A 2 14.53 -9.80 -4.20
CA SER A 2 15.40 -10.02 -3.02
C SER A 2 14.56 -9.96 -1.75
N SER A 3 14.70 -10.98 -0.90
CA SER A 3 14.07 -11.06 0.42
C SER A 3 14.93 -10.42 1.51
N ASP A 4 15.95 -9.64 1.14
CA ASP A 4 16.82 -8.95 2.09
C ASP A 4 16.03 -7.92 2.89
N VAL A 5 15.85 -8.19 4.18
CA VAL A 5 15.21 -7.26 5.11
C VAL A 5 16.23 -6.18 5.50
N ARG A 6 15.90 -4.91 5.21
CA ARG A 6 16.76 -3.77 5.55
C ARG A 6 16.15 -2.93 6.65
N LYS A 7 17.01 -2.45 7.57
CA LYS A 7 16.60 -1.51 8.60
C LYS A 7 16.32 -0.14 7.97
N ARG A 8 15.15 0.41 8.27
CA ARG A 8 14.70 1.74 7.89
C ARG A 8 14.34 2.52 9.14
N SER A 9 14.47 3.84 9.09
CA SER A 9 14.02 4.71 10.16
C SER A 9 13.34 5.93 9.58
N VAL A 10 12.18 6.25 10.12
CA VAL A 10 11.38 7.42 9.75
C VAL A 10 11.10 8.22 11.01
N THR A 11 10.90 9.53 10.86
CA THR A 11 10.46 10.39 11.96
C THR A 11 8.96 10.60 11.81
N ILE A 12 8.19 10.13 12.79
CA ILE A 12 6.73 10.27 12.85
C ILE A 12 6.38 11.01 14.14
N ALA A 13 5.52 12.03 14.07
CA ALA A 13 5.09 12.83 15.23
C ALA A 13 6.24 13.32 16.15
N GLY A 14 7.42 13.62 15.58
CA GLY A 14 8.61 14.05 16.35
C GLY A 14 9.42 12.90 17.00
N HIS A 15 8.96 11.66 16.89
CA HIS A 15 9.66 10.48 17.38
C HIS A 15 10.26 9.68 16.22
N ARG A 16 11.50 9.21 16.39
CA ARG A 16 12.16 8.37 15.39
C ARG A 16 11.74 6.92 15.57
N THR A 17 11.03 6.38 14.60
CA THR A 17 10.61 4.98 14.57
C THR A 17 11.48 4.20 13.61
N SER A 18 12.01 3.06 14.08
CA SER A 18 12.87 2.19 13.28
C SER A 18 12.25 0.82 13.13
N PHE A 19 12.29 0.27 11.92
CA PHE A 19 11.74 -1.04 11.58
C PHE A 19 12.55 -1.69 10.47
N SER A 20 12.35 -2.99 10.26
CA SER A 20 13.10 -3.78 9.29
C SER A 20 12.13 -4.30 8.22
N LEU A 21 12.35 -3.95 6.96
CA LEU A 21 11.43 -4.24 5.85
C LEU A 21 12.20 -4.60 4.58
N GLU A 22 11.65 -5.49 3.76
CA GLU A 22 12.19 -5.84 2.45
C GLU A 22 12.09 -4.66 1.48
N ASP A 23 13.03 -4.54 0.56
CA ASP A 23 13.08 -3.42 -0.39
C ASP A 23 11.85 -3.35 -1.30
N ALA A 24 11.24 -4.50 -1.65
CA ALA A 24 10.03 -4.55 -2.45
C ALA A 24 8.85 -3.85 -1.74
N PHE A 25 8.63 -4.16 -0.46
CA PHE A 25 7.58 -3.50 0.33
C PHE A 25 7.87 -2.02 0.55
N TRP A 26 9.15 -1.65 0.76
CA TRP A 26 9.53 -0.24 0.89
C TRP A 26 9.27 0.56 -0.40
N SER A 27 9.52 -0.04 -1.57
CA SER A 27 9.21 0.59 -2.86
C SER A 27 7.70 0.77 -3.04
N GLU A 28 6.90 -0.25 -2.71
CA GLU A 28 5.44 -0.14 -2.82
C GLU A 28 4.85 0.88 -1.83
N LEU A 29 5.36 0.96 -0.60
CA LEU A 29 4.95 2.01 0.35
C LEU A 29 5.21 3.41 -0.19
N GLN A 30 6.37 3.64 -0.81
CA GLN A 30 6.65 4.92 -1.49
C GLN A 30 5.66 5.16 -2.63
N GLY A 31 5.35 4.13 -3.42
CA GLY A 31 4.36 4.21 -4.48
C GLY A 31 2.96 4.56 -3.96
N ILE A 32 2.53 3.96 -2.85
CA ILE A 32 1.25 4.26 -2.20
C ILE A 32 1.24 5.71 -1.70
N ALA A 33 2.30 6.15 -1.01
CA ALA A 33 2.42 7.51 -0.51
C ALA A 33 2.32 8.54 -1.65
N THR A 34 3.04 8.31 -2.77
CA THR A 34 2.95 9.16 -3.96
C THR A 34 1.55 9.17 -4.58
N ARG A 35 0.86 8.01 -4.66
CA ARG A 35 -0.52 7.94 -5.18
C ARG A 35 -1.52 8.68 -4.30
N ARG A 36 -1.27 8.72 -2.99
CA ARG A 36 -2.12 9.41 -2.00
C ARG A 36 -1.71 10.87 -1.76
N ASP A 37 -0.65 11.35 -2.42
CA ASP A 37 -0.08 12.70 -2.25
C ASP A 37 0.29 13.04 -0.79
N ILE A 38 0.83 12.06 -0.07
CA ILE A 38 1.27 12.21 1.33
C ILE A 38 2.73 11.80 1.51
N ALA A 39 3.36 12.26 2.60
CA ALA A 39 4.71 11.84 2.93
C ALA A 39 4.74 10.37 3.37
N ILE A 40 5.81 9.63 3.05
CA ILE A 40 5.96 8.25 3.53
C ILE A 40 5.97 8.15 5.07
N ALA A 41 6.47 9.19 5.76
CA ALA A 41 6.41 9.26 7.20
C ALA A 41 4.96 9.34 7.71
N GLU A 42 4.10 10.08 7.02
CA GLU A 42 2.68 10.20 7.34
C GLU A 42 1.95 8.89 7.10
N LEU A 43 2.20 8.23 5.96
CA LEU A 43 1.67 6.89 5.68
C LEU A 43 2.09 5.88 6.76
N VAL A 44 3.37 5.89 7.16
CA VAL A 44 3.86 5.01 8.22
C VAL A 44 3.24 5.36 9.57
N ALA A 45 2.98 6.64 9.86
CA ALA A 45 2.30 7.07 11.08
C ALA A 45 0.85 6.56 11.13
N GLU A 46 0.10 6.68 10.04
CA GLU A 46 -1.27 6.13 9.94
C GLU A 46 -1.29 4.61 10.26
N VAL A 47 -0.32 3.87 9.71
CA VAL A 47 -0.21 2.42 9.97
C VAL A 47 0.27 2.15 11.41
N ASP A 48 1.15 2.99 11.95
CA ASP A 48 1.67 2.85 13.32
C ASP A 48 0.61 3.13 14.40
N GLU A 49 -0.32 4.04 14.15
CA GLU A 49 -1.41 4.38 15.07
C GLU A 49 -2.48 3.28 15.14
N GLY A 50 -2.77 2.64 14.01
CA GLY A 50 -3.83 1.61 13.89
C GLY A 50 -3.35 0.17 14.08
N ARG A 51 -2.07 -0.07 14.39
CA ARG A 51 -1.54 -1.44 14.45
C ARG A 51 -1.80 -2.14 15.77
N ASP A 52 -2.05 -3.44 15.68
CA ASP A 52 -1.81 -4.40 16.76
C ASP A 52 -0.48 -5.15 16.49
N GLY A 53 0.51 -4.98 17.37
CA GLY A 53 1.78 -5.71 17.29
C GLY A 53 2.88 -5.01 16.48
N ASN A 54 3.63 -5.76 15.67
CA ASN A 54 4.89 -5.30 15.05
C ASN A 54 4.67 -4.41 13.81
N LEU A 55 5.31 -3.23 13.75
CA LEU A 55 5.19 -2.28 12.64
C LEU A 55 5.61 -2.87 11.28
N SER A 56 6.67 -3.66 11.21
CA SER A 56 7.09 -4.31 9.96
C SER A 56 6.00 -5.25 9.43
N SER A 57 5.35 -6.01 10.30
CA SER A 57 4.25 -6.89 9.90
C SER A 57 3.02 -6.09 9.45
N ALA A 58 2.66 -5.03 10.19
CA ALA A 58 1.56 -4.14 9.84
C ALA A 58 1.78 -3.50 8.46
N LEU A 59 2.99 -2.99 8.17
CA LEU A 59 3.34 -2.41 6.88
C LEU A 59 3.24 -3.41 5.72
N ARG A 60 3.66 -4.66 5.92
CA ARG A 60 3.52 -5.71 4.88
C ARG A 60 2.06 -6.02 4.57
N LEU A 61 1.24 -6.15 5.61
CA LEU A 61 -0.20 -6.39 5.44
C LEU A 61 -0.90 -5.21 4.78
N TYR A 62 -0.51 -3.99 5.13
CA TYR A 62 -1.03 -2.78 4.50
C TYR A 62 -0.76 -2.75 2.99
N VAL A 63 0.49 -3.02 2.58
CA VAL A 63 0.84 -3.12 1.14
C VAL A 63 0.05 -4.23 0.45
N LEU A 64 -0.10 -5.39 1.09
CA LEU A 64 -0.87 -6.49 0.52
C LEU A 64 -2.33 -6.09 0.29
N ALA A 65 -2.96 -5.41 1.25
CA ALA A 65 -4.33 -4.93 1.14
C ALA A 65 -4.52 -3.90 0.01
N ASP A 66 -3.60 -2.94 -0.14
CA ASP A 66 -3.61 -1.98 -1.26
C ASP A 66 -3.55 -2.68 -2.61
N LEU A 67 -2.62 -3.65 -2.76
CA LEU A 67 -2.46 -4.40 -3.99
C LEU A 67 -3.70 -5.25 -4.31
N GLN A 68 -4.28 -5.93 -3.32
CA GLN A 68 -5.51 -6.70 -3.50
C GLN A 68 -6.68 -5.80 -3.91
N GLY A 69 -6.87 -4.66 -3.25
CA GLY A 69 -7.92 -3.70 -3.58
C GLY A 69 -7.80 -3.17 -5.02
N ARG A 70 -6.56 -2.92 -5.48
CA ARG A 70 -6.29 -2.50 -6.86
C ARG A 70 -6.60 -3.59 -7.88
N LEU A 71 -6.22 -4.84 -7.58
CA LEU A 71 -6.51 -5.98 -8.44
C LEU A 71 -8.03 -6.23 -8.55
N ASN A 72 -8.75 -6.15 -7.44
CA ASN A 72 -10.21 -6.30 -7.42
C ASN A 72 -10.92 -5.14 -8.15
N SER A 73 -10.33 -3.94 -8.16
CA SER A 73 -10.85 -2.79 -8.91
C SER A 73 -10.57 -2.91 -10.42
N SER A 74 -9.50 -3.58 -10.82
CA SER A 74 -9.17 -3.82 -12.24
C SER A 74 -10.00 -4.92 -12.91
N ASP A 75 -10.58 -5.85 -12.14
CA ASP A 75 -11.47 -6.90 -12.67
C ASP A 75 -12.88 -6.40 -13.06
N GLY A 76 -13.23 -5.14 -12.74
CA GLY A 76 -14.54 -4.55 -13.03
C GLY A 76 -14.65 -3.77 -14.35
N ALA A 77 -13.55 -3.57 -15.08
CA ALA A 77 -13.52 -2.73 -16.29
C ALA A 77 -13.67 -3.52 -17.61
N GLY A 78 -14.41 -4.63 -17.59
CA GLY A 78 -14.59 -5.55 -18.72
C GLY A 78 -16.03 -5.92 -19.05
N SER A 79 -17.01 -5.07 -18.73
CA SER A 79 -18.42 -5.31 -19.09
C SER A 79 -19.11 -4.01 -19.50
N SER A 80 -18.72 -3.51 -20.67
CA SER A 80 -19.53 -2.57 -21.43
C SER A 80 -19.52 -3.01 -22.89
N GLU A 81 -20.22 -4.11 -23.15
CA GLU A 81 -20.88 -4.33 -24.43
C GLU A 81 -22.21 -3.57 -24.35
N THR A 82 -22.18 -2.32 -24.81
CA THR A 82 -23.34 -1.43 -24.96
C THR A 82 -23.75 -1.43 -26.42
N GLY A 83 -25.05 -1.64 -26.69
CA GLY A 83 -25.73 -1.31 -27.95
C GLY A 83 -25.45 -2.32 -29.08
N ASP A 84 -26.41 -2.74 -29.90
CA ASP A 84 -27.53 -2.00 -30.45
C ASP A 84 -28.64 -2.94 -30.96
N MET A 85 -29.89 -2.47 -30.86
CA MET A 85 -30.96 -2.49 -31.88
C MET A 85 -31.25 -3.82 -32.62
N GLU A 86 -32.47 -4.33 -32.69
CA GLU A 86 -33.68 -3.66 -33.17
C GLU A 86 -34.92 -4.55 -32.88
N ASN A 87 -36.06 -3.88 -32.66
CA ASN A 87 -37.40 -4.49 -32.68
C ASN A 87 -37.70 -5.11 -34.05
N GLU A 88 -38.32 -6.29 -34.08
CA GLU A 88 -39.61 -6.54 -34.78
C GLU A 88 -40.30 -7.80 -34.23
#